data_AF-A0A1B8XVJ6-F1
#
_entry.id   AF-A0A1B8XVJ6-F1
#
_cell.length_a   1.000
_cell.length_b   1.000
_cell.length_c   1.000
_cell.angle_alpha   90.00
_cell.angle_beta   90.00
_cell.angle_gamma   90.00
#
_symmetry.space_group_name_H-M   'P 1'
#
loop_
_entity.id
_entity.type
_entity.pdbx_description
1 polymer ?
#
loop_
_entity_poly.entity_id
_entity_poly.type
_entity_poly.pdbx_seq_one_letter_code
_entity_poly.pdbx_strand_id
1 'polypeptide(L)'
;VHDEIARVIGSAHPTYSHRTQMPFTNAVIHEMLRFADIVPLSVPHETTRDVHFKGYFIPKGTYIIPLLTSVLKDKTQFDAPEQFNPNHFLDSEGNFLKKEAFMPFSA
;
A
#
# COMPACT_ATOMS: atom_id res chain seq x y z
N VAL A 1 10.63 -7.71 -13.97
CA VAL A 1 9.24 -8.03 -14.34
C VAL A 1 9.19 -8.94 -15.56
N HIS A 2 9.65 -8.51 -16.74
CA HIS A 2 9.60 -9.35 -17.95
C HIS A 2 10.26 -10.73 -17.77
N ASP A 3 11.44 -10.79 -17.14
CA ASP A 3 12.12 -12.08 -16.87
C ASP A 3 11.30 -13.00 -15.96
N GLU A 4 10.63 -12.44 -14.95
CA GLU A 4 9.78 -13.20 -14.03
C GLU A 4 8.51 -13.71 -14.72
N ILE A 5 7.91 -12.90 -15.60
CA ILE A 5 6.80 -13.31 -16.47
C ILE A 5 7.24 -14.46 -17.38
N ALA A 6 8.38 -14.32 -18.06
CA ALA A 6 8.89 -15.35 -18.96
C ALA A 6 9.17 -16.67 -18.22
N ARG A 7 9.69 -16.60 -16.99
CA ARG A 7 9.99 -17.76 -16.14
C ARG A 7 8.75 -18.45 -15.60
N VAL A 8 7.75 -17.70 -15.12
CA VAL A 8 6.59 -18.25 -14.41
C VAL A 8 5.42 -18.54 -15.35
N ILE A 9 5.13 -17.62 -16.26
CA ILE A 9 3.98 -17.71 -17.18
C ILE A 9 4.42 -18.26 -18.54
N GLY A 10 5.57 -17.83 -19.05
CA GLY A 10 6.06 -18.21 -20.36
C GLY A 10 5.06 -17.84 -21.46
N SER A 11 4.63 -18.82 -22.24
CA SER A 11 3.62 -18.65 -23.31
C SER A 11 2.19 -18.95 -22.85
N ALA A 12 1.96 -19.29 -21.58
CA ALA A 12 0.62 -19.55 -21.06
C ALA A 12 -0.19 -18.25 -20.88
N HIS A 13 -1.51 -18.37 -20.73
CA HIS A 13 -2.34 -17.22 -20.37
C HIS A 13 -2.14 -16.84 -18.90
N PRO A 14 -1.95 -15.55 -18.55
CA PRO A 14 -1.88 -15.11 -17.17
C PRO A 14 -3.17 -15.45 -16.40
N THR A 15 -3.00 -15.94 -15.17
CA THR A 15 -4.09 -16.23 -14.23
C THR A 15 -3.76 -15.61 -12.88
N TYR A 16 -4.78 -15.40 -12.03
CA TYR A 16 -4.55 -14.84 -10.69
C TYR A 16 -3.62 -15.70 -9.83
N SER A 17 -3.63 -17.02 -10.00
CA SER A 17 -2.75 -17.94 -9.26
C SER A 17 -1.26 -17.73 -9.54
N HIS A 18 -0.87 -17.17 -10.69
CA HIS A 18 0.54 -16.85 -10.95
C HIS A 18 1.09 -15.76 -10.01
N ARG A 19 0.22 -14.91 -9.43
CA ARG A 19 0.63 -13.80 -8.55
C ARG A 19 1.51 -14.27 -7.39
N THR A 20 1.21 -15.41 -6.77
CA THR A 20 1.97 -15.92 -5.61
C THR A 20 3.35 -16.46 -6.00
N GLN A 21 3.59 -16.72 -7.29
CA GLN A 21 4.86 -17.19 -7.84
C GLN A 21 5.71 -16.06 -8.43
N MET A 22 5.18 -14.83 -8.45
CA MET A 22 5.80 -13.65 -9.05
C MET A 22 6.00 -12.52 -8.03
N PRO A 23 6.82 -12.73 -6.99
CA PRO A 23 7.00 -11.78 -5.90
C PRO A 23 7.48 -10.41 -6.39
N PHE A 24 8.39 -10.35 -7.37
CA PHE A 24 8.92 -9.07 -7.84
C PHE A 24 7.86 -8.25 -8.59
N THR A 25 7.08 -8.89 -9.46
CA THR A 25 5.98 -8.25 -10.18
C THR A 25 4.90 -7.78 -9.21
N ASN A 26 4.57 -8.59 -8.20
CA ASN A 26 3.64 -8.20 -7.15
C ASN A 26 4.17 -6.98 -6.35
N ALA A 27 5.47 -6.98 -6.00
CA ALA A 27 6.13 -5.87 -5.33
C ALA A 27 6.12 -4.57 -6.16
N VAL A 28 6.38 -4.65 -7.47
CA VAL A 28 6.31 -3.50 -8.39
C VAL A 28 4.89 -2.91 -8.42
N ILE A 29 3.85 -3.74 -8.46
CA ILE A 29 2.45 -3.27 -8.42
C ILE A 29 2.15 -2.55 -7.10
N HIS A 30 2.60 -3.09 -5.97
CA HIS A 30 2.39 -2.47 -4.65
C HIS A 30 3.15 -1.16 -4.53
N GLU A 31 4.40 -1.12 -5.00
CA GLU A 31 5.19 0.09 -4.99
C GLU A 31 4.61 1.17 -5.91
N MET A 32 4.05 0.78 -7.06
CA MET A 32 3.33 1.72 -7.93
C MET A 32 2.12 2.33 -7.22
N LEU A 33 1.31 1.53 -6.51
CA LEU A 33 0.16 2.04 -5.77
C LEU A 33 0.57 2.91 -4.58
N ARG A 34 1.64 2.55 -3.85
CA ARG A 34 2.19 3.34 -2.74
C ARG A 34 2.73 4.68 -3.23
N PHE A 35 3.53 4.65 -4.30
CA PHE A 35 4.25 5.82 -4.80
C PHE A 35 3.35 6.79 -5.57
N ALA A 36 2.41 6.26 -6.36
CA ALA A 36 1.47 7.08 -7.11
C ALA A 36 0.51 7.86 -6.21
N ASP A 37 0.24 7.35 -4.99
CA ASP A 37 -0.55 8.01 -3.95
C ASP A 37 -1.84 8.65 -4.52
N ILE A 38 -2.61 7.85 -5.27
CA ILE A 38 -3.67 8.33 -6.17
C ILE A 38 -4.78 9.06 -5.40
N VAL A 39 -5.05 8.64 -4.16
CA VAL A 39 -6.10 9.21 -3.29
C VAL A 39 -5.47 9.65 -1.97
N PRO A 40 -4.69 10.76 -1.96
CA PRO A 40 -3.83 11.13 -0.84
C PRO A 40 -4.59 11.47 0.46
N LEU A 41 -5.84 11.93 0.31
CA LEU A 41 -6.73 12.34 1.42
C LEU A 41 -7.83 11.31 1.73
N SER A 42 -7.74 10.11 1.16
CA SER A 42 -8.85 9.14 1.18
C SER A 42 -10.19 9.75 0.73
N VAL A 43 -11.28 9.08 1.06
CA VAL A 43 -12.64 9.64 1.04
C VAL A 43 -12.95 10.19 2.44
N PRO A 44 -13.66 11.32 2.57
CA PRO A 44 -14.07 11.83 3.88
C PRO A 44 -14.86 10.81 4.70
N HIS A 45 -14.55 10.68 5.98
CA HIS A 45 -15.31 9.93 6.96
C HIS A 45 -16.07 10.88 7.89
N GLU A 46 -17.03 10.36 8.65
CA GLU A 46 -17.78 11.11 9.67
C GLU A 46 -17.86 10.31 10.97
N THR A 47 -17.72 10.98 12.12
CA THR A 47 -17.91 10.33 13.42
C THR A 47 -19.38 9.97 13.66
N THR A 48 -19.67 8.69 13.89
CA THR A 48 -21.04 8.20 14.13
C THR A 48 -21.58 8.52 15.53
N ARG A 49 -20.69 8.93 16.44
CA ARG A 49 -20.94 9.34 17.83
C ARG A 49 -19.84 10.27 18.31
N ASP A 50 -20.00 10.83 19.49
CA ASP A 50 -18.93 11.56 20.18
C ASP A 50 -17.74 10.62 20.45
N VAL A 51 -16.52 11.09 20.19
CA VAL A 51 -15.28 10.31 20.33
C VAL A 51 -14.27 11.11 21.14
N HIS A 52 -13.61 10.46 22.11
CA HIS A 52 -12.38 10.99 22.69
C HIS A 52 -11.19 10.30 22.00
N PHE A 53 -10.34 11.08 21.32
CA PHE A 53 -9.18 10.56 20.59
C PHE A 53 -7.93 11.38 20.89
N LYS A 54 -6.86 10.72 21.35
CA LYS A 54 -5.59 11.37 21.73
C LYS A 54 -5.76 12.61 22.65
N GLY A 55 -6.72 12.55 23.58
CA GLY A 55 -7.03 13.65 24.51
C GLY A 55 -7.98 14.72 23.98
N TYR A 56 -8.40 14.64 22.71
CA TYR A 56 -9.36 15.57 22.12
C TYR A 56 -10.78 15.00 22.15
N PHE A 57 -11.75 15.86 22.45
CA PHE A 57 -13.17 15.56 22.25
C PHE A 57 -13.57 15.93 20.82
N ILE A 58 -14.12 14.95 20.09
CA ILE A 58 -14.59 15.09 18.71
C ILE A 58 -16.09 14.79 18.71
N PRO A 59 -16.96 15.78 18.47
CA PRO A 59 -18.40 15.58 18.44
C PRO A 59 -18.84 14.60 17.35
N LYS A 60 -19.99 13.95 17.54
CA LYS A 60 -20.73 13.24 16.49
C LYS A 60 -20.97 14.15 15.30
N GLY A 61 -20.87 13.60 14.08
CA GLY A 61 -21.09 14.35 12.85
C GLY A 61 -19.87 15.13 12.36
N THR A 62 -18.72 14.98 13.00
CA THR A 62 -17.49 15.66 12.59
C THR A 62 -16.88 14.92 11.39
N TYR A 63 -16.62 15.64 10.30
CA TYR A 63 -15.88 15.11 9.16
C TYR A 63 -14.41 14.90 9.52
N ILE A 64 -13.89 13.72 9.18
CA ILE A 64 -12.51 13.29 9.36
C ILE A 64 -11.92 13.00 7.99
N ILE A 65 -10.78 13.61 7.69
CA ILE A 65 -10.02 13.38 6.47
C ILE A 65 -8.79 12.53 6.84
N PRO A 66 -8.74 11.24 6.48
CA PRO A 66 -7.55 10.43 6.65
C PRO A 66 -6.46 10.87 5.66
N LEU A 67 -5.32 11.33 6.18
CA LEU A 67 -4.17 11.69 5.35
C LEU A 67 -3.37 10.42 4.97
N LEU A 68 -3.84 9.66 3.98
CA LEU A 68 -3.20 8.42 3.53
C LEU A 68 -1.75 8.63 3.06
N THR A 69 -1.46 9.76 2.42
CA THR A 69 -0.09 10.16 2.05
C THR A 69 0.88 10.03 3.21
N SER A 70 0.45 10.43 4.43
CA SER A 70 1.32 10.38 5.60
C SER A 70 1.76 8.97 5.96
N VAL A 71 0.91 7.97 5.68
CA VAL A 71 1.21 6.56 5.92
C VAL A 71 2.03 5.96 4.78
N LEU A 72 1.64 6.22 3.52
CA LEU A 72 2.32 5.69 2.34
C LEU A 72 3.75 6.25 2.16
N LYS A 73 4.03 7.40 2.81
CA LYS A 73 5.35 8.04 2.85
C LYS A 73 6.01 8.02 4.23
N ASP A 74 5.52 7.20 5.16
CA ASP A 74 6.10 7.09 6.51
C ASP A 74 7.51 6.50 6.44
N LYS A 75 8.51 7.30 6.84
CA LYS A 75 9.93 6.94 6.86
C LYS A 75 10.26 5.82 7.84
N THR A 76 9.38 5.53 8.79
CA THR A 76 9.53 4.40 9.71
C THR A 76 9.09 3.08 9.09
N GLN A 77 8.31 3.13 8.00
CA GLN A 77 7.72 1.96 7.33
C GLN A 77 8.43 1.65 6.00
N PHE A 78 8.85 2.70 5.29
CA PHE A 78 9.50 2.66 3.99
C PHE A 78 10.81 3.43 4.04
N ASP A 79 11.92 2.78 3.68
CA ASP A 79 13.19 3.48 3.47
C ASP A 79 13.07 4.41 2.25
N ALA A 80 13.74 5.56 2.23
CA ALA A 80 13.69 6.53 1.13
C ALA A 80 12.29 6.66 0.44
N PRO A 81 11.19 6.98 1.16
CA PRO A 81 9.81 6.81 0.68
C PRO A 81 9.45 7.65 -0.55
N GLU A 82 10.22 8.70 -0.83
CA GLU A 82 10.09 9.56 -1.99
C GLU A 82 10.76 8.97 -3.25
N GLN A 83 11.34 7.78 -3.17
CA GLN A 83 11.88 7.03 -4.30
C GLN A 83 10.95 5.86 -4.63
N PHE A 84 10.80 5.59 -5.92
CA PHE A 84 10.15 4.37 -6.38
C PHE A 84 11.13 3.21 -6.23
N ASN A 85 10.86 2.31 -5.29
CA ASN A 85 11.72 1.17 -4.98
C ASN A 85 10.90 -0.09 -4.66
N PRO A 86 10.75 -1.04 -5.61
CA PRO A 86 10.01 -2.28 -5.38
C PRO A 86 10.52 -3.11 -4.19
N ASN A 87 11.77 -2.92 -3.75
CA ASN A 87 12.32 -3.65 -2.60
C ASN A 87 11.62 -3.30 -1.27
N HIS A 88 10.80 -2.24 -1.22
CA HIS A 88 9.93 -1.97 -0.06
C HIS A 88 8.97 -3.13 0.26
N PHE A 89 8.64 -3.94 -0.74
CA PHE A 89 7.71 -5.06 -0.64
C PHE A 89 8.41 -6.41 -0.86
N LEU A 90 9.72 -6.47 -0.68
CA LEU A 90 10.51 -7.70 -0.76
C LEU A 90 11.32 -7.89 0.52
N ASP A 91 11.45 -9.14 0.95
CA ASP A 91 12.42 -9.50 2.00
C ASP A 91 13.83 -9.75 1.41
N SER A 92 14.79 -10.10 2.26
CA SER A 92 16.17 -10.37 1.85
C SER A 92 16.34 -11.59 0.93
N GLU A 93 15.35 -12.48 0.89
CA GLU A 93 15.33 -13.67 0.03
C GLU A 93 14.59 -13.41 -1.30
N GLY A 94 13.99 -12.22 -1.45
CA GLY A 94 13.19 -11.85 -2.61
C GLY A 94 11.75 -12.35 -2.57
N ASN A 95 11.25 -12.81 -1.43
CA ASN A 95 9.84 -13.13 -1.25
C ASN A 95 9.02 -11.84 -1.08
N PHE A 96 7.76 -11.88 -1.48
CA PHE A 96 6.86 -10.74 -1.30
C PHE A 96 6.53 -10.52 0.18
N LEU A 97 6.78 -9.31 0.66
CA LEU A 97 6.50 -8.88 2.02
C LEU A 97 5.30 -7.93 2.03
N LYS A 98 4.21 -8.33 2.69
CA LYS A 98 3.06 -7.43 2.93
C LYS A 98 3.41 -6.45 4.05
N LYS A 99 3.24 -5.15 3.78
CA LYS A 99 3.39 -4.08 4.78
C LYS A 99 2.01 -3.68 5.31
N GLU A 100 1.84 -3.65 6.62
CA GLU A 100 0.56 -3.19 7.22
C GLU A 100 0.32 -1.69 6.97
N ALA A 101 1.38 -0.89 6.79
CA ALA A 101 1.29 0.51 6.37
C ALA A 101 0.83 0.70 4.91
N PHE A 102 0.73 -0.37 4.11
CA PHE A 102 0.25 -0.27 2.74
C PHE A 102 -1.29 -0.27 2.71
N MET A 103 -1.87 0.92 2.68
CA MET A 103 -3.33 1.13 2.70
C MET A 103 -3.81 2.03 1.54
N PRO A 104 -3.52 1.70 0.26
CA PRO A 104 -3.96 2.52 -0.86
C PRO A 104 -5.48 2.51 -1.09
N PHE A 105 -6.19 1.60 -0.41
CA PHE A 105 -7.65 1.43 -0.49
C PHE A 105 -8.35 1.75 0.83
N SER A 106 -7.76 2.61 1.67
CA SER A 106 -8.19 2.87 3.06
C SER A 106 -8.08 1.61 3.95
N ALA A 107 -8.57 1.71 5.19
CA ALA A 107 -8.58 0.67 6.23
C ALA A 107 -10.00 0.31 6.68
#